data_AF-A0A1B6QA85-F1
#
_entry.id   AF-A0A1B6QA85-F1
#
_cell.length_a   1.000
_cell.length_b   1.000
_cell.length_c   1.000
_cell.angle_alpha   90.00
_cell.angle_beta   90.00
_cell.angle_gamma   90.00
#
_symmetry.space_group_name_H-M   'P 1'
#
loop_
_entity.id
_entity.type
_entity.pdbx_description
1 polymer ?
#
loop_
_entity_poly.entity_id
_entity_poly.type
_entity_poly.pdbx_seq_one_letter_code
_entity_poly.pdbx_strand_id
1 'polypeptide(L)'
;MARDVLVQKNEEISHLSMELHNTQEFVQTVLHERDELQFFATEFYEMNKSLISQLPPMQATNVHTHGLSTELESTGSCSQAPNMEGASIGRTQTSILCKICCAHDACMLLLPCQHLGACKSCGINLTVCPVCYSTKDNMIEARFGC
;
A
#
# COMPACT_ATOMS: atom_id res chain seq x y z
N MET A 1 43.13 -22.82 -48.87
CA MET A 1 43.32 -21.58 -48.07
C MET A 1 42.18 -20.59 -48.30
N ALA A 2 42.10 -19.87 -49.42
CA ALA A 2 41.01 -18.88 -49.62
C ALA A 2 39.60 -19.50 -49.63
N ARG A 3 39.45 -20.69 -50.24
CA ARG A 3 38.18 -21.43 -50.27
C ARG A 3 37.73 -21.87 -48.88
N ASP A 4 38.65 -22.34 -48.05
CA ASP A 4 38.34 -22.83 -46.69
C ASP A 4 37.92 -21.68 -45.77
N VAL A 5 38.54 -20.52 -45.92
CA VAL A 5 38.14 -19.28 -45.22
C VAL A 5 36.73 -18.84 -45.62
N LEU A 6 36.35 -18.97 -46.90
CA LEU A 6 35.00 -18.65 -47.35
C LEU A 6 33.95 -19.61 -46.79
N VAL A 7 34.26 -20.91 -46.72
CA VAL A 7 33.36 -21.91 -46.13
C VAL A 7 33.14 -21.61 -44.65
N GLN A 8 34.22 -21.35 -43.90
CA GLN A 8 34.15 -20.98 -42.48
C GLN A 8 33.28 -19.74 -42.25
N LYS A 9 33.46 -18.70 -43.07
CA LYS A 9 32.66 -17.47 -42.96
C LYS A 9 31.19 -17.70 -43.29
N ASN A 10 30.89 -18.59 -44.24
CA ASN A 10 29.51 -18.94 -44.57
C ASN A 10 28.81 -19.68 -43.43
N GLU A 11 29.54 -20.57 -42.72
CA GLU A 11 29.05 -21.24 -41.52
C GLU A 11 28.80 -20.24 -40.38
N GLU A 12 29.73 -19.31 -40.14
CA GLU A 12 29.55 -18.22 -39.15
C GLU A 12 28.33 -17.35 -39.47
N ILE A 13 28.13 -16.96 -40.74
CA ILE A 13 26.95 -16.19 -41.17
C ILE A 13 25.66 -16.99 -40.94
N SER A 14 25.68 -18.29 -41.22
CA SER A 14 24.50 -19.15 -41.03
C SER A 14 24.15 -19.26 -39.55
N HIS A 15 25.14 -19.43 -38.68
CA HIS A 15 24.96 -19.45 -37.23
C HIS A 15 24.37 -18.13 -36.72
N LEU A 16 24.99 -17.01 -37.06
CA LEU A 16 24.54 -15.69 -36.62
C LEU A 16 23.13 -15.35 -37.13
N SER A 17 22.79 -15.79 -38.36
CA SER A 17 21.45 -15.59 -38.91
C SER A 17 20.39 -16.37 -38.12
N MET A 18 20.71 -17.59 -37.70
CA MET A 18 19.83 -18.40 -36.86
C MET A 18 19.68 -17.81 -35.46
N GLU A 19 20.77 -17.34 -34.86
CA GLU A 19 20.74 -16.68 -33.55
C GLU A 19 19.94 -15.37 -33.58
N LEU A 20 20.10 -14.57 -34.64
CA LEU A 20 19.32 -13.35 -34.86
C LEU A 20 17.83 -13.67 -35.02
N HIS A 21 17.49 -14.72 -35.77
CA HIS A 21 16.10 -15.16 -35.92
C HIS A 21 15.49 -15.56 -34.58
N ASN A 22 16.17 -16.41 -33.81
CA ASN A 22 15.69 -16.89 -32.51
C ASN A 22 15.51 -15.75 -31.51
N THR A 23 16.45 -14.81 -31.48
CA THR A 23 16.34 -13.62 -30.61
C THR A 23 15.20 -12.71 -31.05
N GLN A 24 14.97 -12.56 -32.36
CA GLN A 24 13.84 -11.80 -32.87
C GLN A 24 12.49 -12.44 -32.50
N GLU A 25 12.34 -13.76 -32.63
CA GLU A 25 11.12 -14.47 -32.21
C GLU A 25 10.86 -14.33 -30.71
N PHE A 26 11.92 -14.44 -29.90
CA PHE A 26 11.81 -14.23 -28.45
C PHE A 26 11.34 -12.81 -28.12
N VAL A 27 11.94 -11.79 -28.74
CA VAL A 27 11.51 -10.40 -28.54
C VAL A 27 10.06 -10.20 -28.97
N GLN A 28 9.63 -10.75 -30.12
CA GLN A 28 8.23 -10.67 -30.54
C GLN A 28 7.28 -11.32 -29.53
N THR A 29 7.65 -12.47 -28.99
CA THR A 29 6.86 -13.19 -27.98
C THR A 29 6.70 -12.33 -26.73
N VAL A 30 7.80 -11.80 -26.19
CA VAL A 30 7.77 -10.98 -24.97
C VAL A 30 7.01 -9.66 -25.18
N LEU A 31 7.11 -9.05 -26.37
CA LEU A 31 6.33 -7.85 -26.70
C LEU A 31 4.84 -8.15 -26.74
N HIS A 32 4.44 -9.30 -27.29
CA HIS A 32 3.05 -9.72 -27.31
C HIS A 32 2.51 -9.95 -25.89
N GLU A 33 3.24 -10.70 -25.05
CA GLU A 33 2.88 -10.92 -23.64
C GLU A 33 2.76 -9.60 -22.86
N ARG A 34 3.68 -8.65 -23.08
CA ARG A 34 3.59 -7.30 -22.50
C ARG A 34 2.30 -6.60 -22.89
N ASP A 35 1.96 -6.63 -24.19
CA ASP A 35 0.77 -5.93 -24.71
C ASP A 35 -0.52 -6.53 -24.15
N GLU A 36 -0.59 -7.86 -24.03
CA GLU A 36 -1.71 -8.54 -23.38
C GLU A 36 -1.85 -8.14 -21.91
N LEU A 37 -0.76 -8.19 -21.15
CA LEU A 37 -0.75 -7.79 -19.74
C LEU A 37 -1.13 -6.31 -19.57
N GLN A 38 -0.64 -5.44 -20.46
CA GLN A 38 -0.96 -4.02 -20.43
C GLN A 38 -2.43 -3.75 -20.78
N PHE A 39 -3.01 -4.50 -21.71
CA PHE A 39 -4.44 -4.46 -22.00
C PHE A 39 -5.25 -4.80 -20.75
N PHE A 40 -4.97 -5.94 -20.10
CA PHE A 40 -5.68 -6.33 -18.88
C PHE A 40 -5.50 -5.34 -17.72
N ALA A 41 -4.28 -4.83 -17.52
CA ALA A 41 -4.00 -3.85 -16.48
C ALA A 41 -4.77 -2.54 -16.69
N THR A 42 -4.87 -2.07 -17.94
CA THR A 42 -5.62 -0.87 -18.30
C THR A 42 -7.11 -1.06 -18.00
N GLU A 43 -7.70 -2.17 -18.42
CA GLU A 43 -9.11 -2.46 -18.19
C GLU A 43 -9.44 -2.54 -16.69
N PHE A 44 -8.59 -3.21 -15.91
CA PHE A 44 -8.73 -3.27 -14.46
C PHE A 44 -8.60 -1.90 -13.81
N TYR A 45 -7.63 -1.09 -14.25
CA TYR A 45 -7.42 0.25 -13.73
C TYR A 45 -8.62 1.17 -14.01
N GLU A 46 -9.14 1.18 -15.24
CA GLU A 46 -10.30 2.01 -15.58
C GLU A 46 -11.57 1.54 -14.85
N MET A 47 -11.75 0.22 -14.68
CA MET A 47 -12.82 -0.33 -13.85
C MET A 47 -12.69 0.13 -12.39
N ASN A 48 -11.50 0.01 -11.80
CA ASN A 48 -11.25 0.43 -10.43
C ASN A 48 -11.48 1.92 -10.23
N LYS A 49 -11.01 2.75 -11.16
CA LYS A 49 -11.22 4.20 -11.18
C LYS A 49 -12.70 4.56 -11.29
N SER A 50 -13.48 3.83 -12.09
CA SER A 50 -14.94 3.99 -12.18
C SER A 50 -15.65 3.59 -10.88
N LEU A 51 -15.18 2.56 -10.19
CA LEU A 51 -15.73 2.19 -8.88
C LEU A 51 -15.40 3.25 -7.81
N ILE A 52 -14.18 3.78 -7.82
CA ILE A 52 -13.76 4.83 -6.89
C ILE A 52 -14.58 6.11 -7.09
N SER A 53 -14.88 6.49 -8.34
CA SER A 53 -15.67 7.70 -8.60
C SER A 53 -17.12 7.58 -8.13
N GLN A 54 -17.63 6.36 -7.95
CA GLN A 54 -18.95 6.11 -7.37
C GLN A 54 -18.96 6.18 -5.84
N LEU A 55 -17.79 6.17 -5.19
CA LEU A 55 -17.72 6.35 -3.75
C LEU A 55 -17.97 7.83 -3.41
N PRO A 56 -18.81 8.14 -2.40
CA PRO A 56 -18.96 9.50 -1.95
C PRO A 56 -17.59 10.02 -1.46
N PRO A 57 -17.21 11.26 -1.80
CA PRO A 57 -15.98 11.83 -1.28
C PRO A 57 -16.06 11.79 0.25
N MET A 58 -15.02 11.25 0.89
CA MET A 58 -14.88 11.37 2.33
C MET A 58 -14.79 12.86 2.63
N GLN A 59 -15.90 13.45 3.08
CA GLN A 59 -15.85 14.76 3.71
C GLN A 59 -14.95 14.58 4.91
N ALA A 60 -13.72 15.11 4.85
CA ALA A 60 -12.99 15.43 6.04
C ALA A 60 -13.97 16.23 6.90
N THR A 61 -14.39 15.65 8.02
CA THR A 61 -15.33 16.29 8.93
C THR A 61 -14.57 17.44 9.56
N ASN A 62 -14.53 18.56 8.85
CA ASN A 62 -14.29 19.86 9.42
C ASN A 62 -15.44 20.00 10.41
N VAL A 63 -15.12 19.97 11.69
CA VAL A 63 -16.07 20.13 12.79
C VAL A 63 -16.84 21.41 12.53
N HIS A 64 -18.03 21.25 11.96
CA HIS A 64 -19.02 22.29 11.87
C HIS A 64 -19.52 22.48 13.30
N THR A 65 -19.08 23.56 13.93
CA THR A 65 -19.66 24.09 15.15
C THR A 65 -21.13 24.39 14.88
N HIS A 66 -22.01 23.40 15.04
CA HIS A 66 -23.45 23.64 15.02
C HIS A 66 -23.92 23.84 16.45
N GLY A 67 -24.18 25.11 16.77
CA GLY A 67 -24.99 25.45 17.92
C GLY A 67 -26.44 25.08 17.70
N LEU A 68 -27.02 24.50 18.76
CA LEU A 68 -28.44 24.52 19.15
C LEU A 68 -29.41 23.44 18.62
N SER A 69 -29.69 22.51 19.54
CA SER A 69 -30.97 21.95 20.03
C SER A 69 -31.96 21.28 19.08
N THR A 70 -32.27 20.01 19.33
CA THR A 70 -33.47 19.55 20.08
C THR A 70 -33.53 18.00 20.13
N GLU A 71 -34.23 17.51 21.12
CA GLU A 71 -34.30 16.16 21.71
C GLU A 71 -34.63 14.94 20.79
N LEU A 72 -34.16 13.76 21.24
CA LEU A 72 -34.78 12.42 21.21
C LEU A 72 -34.13 11.29 20.36
N GLU A 73 -33.48 10.37 21.10
CA GLU A 73 -33.24 8.91 20.98
C GLU A 73 -32.44 8.20 19.84
N SER A 74 -31.39 7.48 20.32
CA SER A 74 -30.91 6.13 19.96
C SER A 74 -30.38 5.88 18.53
N THR A 75 -29.15 5.42 18.25
CA THR A 75 -28.49 4.22 18.81
C THR A 75 -27.01 4.19 18.35
N GLY A 76 -26.05 4.05 19.29
CA GLY A 76 -24.72 3.47 19.09
C GLY A 76 -23.71 4.15 18.13
N SER A 77 -22.94 5.14 18.60
CA SER A 77 -21.61 5.43 18.05
C SER A 77 -20.72 6.05 19.13
N CYS A 78 -19.62 5.37 19.46
CA CYS A 78 -18.76 5.75 20.57
C CYS A 78 -17.72 6.79 20.10
N SER A 79 -18.10 8.06 20.20
CA SER A 79 -17.17 9.19 20.27
C SER A 79 -17.06 9.62 21.72
N GLN A 80 -16.06 9.11 22.44
CA GLN A 80 -15.78 9.55 23.79
C GLN A 80 -14.35 10.10 23.89
N ALA A 81 -14.27 11.42 23.95
CA ALA A 81 -13.10 12.13 24.42
C ALA A 81 -13.02 12.01 25.96
N PRO A 82 -11.87 11.70 26.57
CA PRO A 82 -11.68 11.88 27.99
C PRO A 82 -11.23 13.33 28.25
N ASN A 83 -11.98 14.03 29.08
CA ASN A 83 -11.54 15.26 29.74
C ASN A 83 -10.77 14.87 31.01
N MET A 84 -9.47 15.18 31.07
CA MET A 84 -8.77 15.36 32.34
C MET A 84 -7.69 16.45 32.16
N GLU A 85 -8.06 17.61 32.67
CA GLU A 85 -7.30 18.80 33.06
C GLU A 85 -5.78 18.64 33.20
N GLY A 86 -5.00 19.50 32.53
CA GLY A 86 -3.59 19.71 32.86
C GLY A 86 -2.69 20.22 31.72
N ALA A 87 -2.62 21.55 31.59
CA ALA A 87 -1.46 22.34 31.15
C ALA A 87 -0.71 22.06 29.82
N SER A 88 -0.37 23.19 29.19
CA SER A 88 0.58 23.43 28.08
C SER A 88 0.03 23.30 26.66
N ILE A 89 -0.06 24.46 26.00
CA ILE A 89 -0.20 24.63 24.56
C ILE A 89 1.12 24.17 23.93
N GLY A 90 1.27 22.85 23.75
CA GLY A 90 2.29 22.25 22.89
C GLY A 90 1.62 21.83 21.59
N ARG A 91 2.27 22.10 20.45
CA ARG A 91 1.80 21.70 19.10
C ARG A 91 1.20 20.29 19.15
N THR A 92 -0.11 20.19 19.00
CA THR A 92 -0.82 18.91 18.99
C THR A 92 -0.46 18.17 17.71
N GLN A 93 0.64 17.42 17.73
CA GLN A 93 0.75 16.23 16.88
C GLN A 93 -0.47 15.40 17.24
N THR A 94 -1.37 15.18 16.28
CA THR A 94 -2.49 14.26 16.45
C THR A 94 -1.90 12.88 16.65
N SER A 95 -1.69 12.47 17.91
CA SER A 95 -1.12 11.16 18.20
C SER A 95 -2.10 10.09 17.74
N ILE A 96 -1.59 9.11 16.99
CA ILE A 96 -2.40 7.98 16.54
C ILE A 96 -2.56 7.06 17.75
N LEU A 97 -3.79 6.78 18.18
CA LEU A 97 -4.04 5.86 19.28
C LEU A 97 -3.92 4.38 18.86
N CYS A 98 -3.50 3.53 19.79
CA CYS A 98 -3.49 2.09 19.63
C CYS A 98 -4.89 1.54 19.32
N LYS A 99 -5.01 0.76 18.24
CA LYS A 99 -6.29 0.20 17.77
C LYS A 99 -6.83 -0.97 18.61
N ILE A 100 -6.09 -1.38 19.63
CA ILE A 100 -6.41 -2.55 20.47
C ILE A 100 -6.94 -2.09 21.83
N CYS A 101 -6.18 -1.26 22.53
CA CYS A 101 -6.58 -0.76 23.84
C CYS A 101 -7.23 0.63 23.82
N CYS A 102 -7.06 1.41 22.74
CA CYS A 102 -7.52 2.79 22.61
C CYS A 102 -7.09 3.75 23.74
N ALA A 103 -6.13 3.36 24.57
CA ALA A 103 -5.72 4.09 25.77
C ALA A 103 -4.30 4.68 25.67
N HIS A 104 -3.46 4.12 24.81
CA HIS A 104 -2.06 4.51 24.64
C HIS A 104 -1.80 4.87 23.18
N ASP A 105 -0.80 5.70 22.93
CA ASP A 105 -0.36 5.99 21.57
C ASP A 105 0.13 4.72 20.86
N ALA A 106 -0.22 4.62 19.59
CA ALA A 106 0.36 3.65 18.69
C ALA A 106 1.81 4.06 18.41
N CYS A 107 2.75 3.30 18.95
CA CYS A 107 4.18 3.50 18.78
C CYS A 107 4.85 2.34 18.04
N MET A 108 4.10 1.32 17.63
CA MET A 108 4.66 0.13 17.01
C MET A 108 4.24 -0.03 15.55
N LEU A 109 5.24 -0.12 14.67
CA LEU A 109 5.13 -0.39 13.25
C LEU A 109 5.15 -1.92 13.00
N LEU A 110 4.11 -2.47 12.38
CA LEU A 110 3.99 -3.91 12.14
C LEU A 110 4.60 -4.31 10.78
N LEU A 111 5.48 -5.29 10.75
CA LEU A 111 6.06 -5.84 9.52
C LEU A 111 5.36 -7.12 9.07
N PRO A 112 5.18 -7.33 7.75
CA PRO A 112 5.74 -6.54 6.64
C PRO A 112 4.91 -5.32 6.20
N CYS A 113 3.69 -5.14 6.71
CA CYS A 113 2.73 -4.15 6.18
C CYS A 113 3.05 -2.66 6.50
N GLN A 114 3.99 -2.40 7.41
CA GLN A 114 4.42 -1.07 7.86
C GLN A 114 3.31 -0.17 8.45
N HIS A 115 2.17 -0.74 8.88
CA HIS A 115 1.15 0.03 9.58
C HIS A 115 1.56 0.31 11.03
N LEU A 116 1.35 1.55 11.45
CA LEU A 116 1.40 1.97 12.85
C LEU A 116 0.01 1.76 13.48
N GLY A 117 -0.13 0.81 14.40
CA GLY A 117 -1.46 0.45 14.91
C GLY A 117 -1.55 -0.07 16.34
N ALA A 118 -0.41 -0.34 16.99
CA ALA A 118 -0.36 -0.90 18.33
C ALA A 118 0.54 -0.08 19.26
N CYS A 119 0.22 -0.05 20.55
CA CYS A 119 1.16 0.36 21.58
C CYS A 119 2.10 -0.80 21.93
N LYS A 120 3.16 -0.51 22.69
CA LYS A 120 4.19 -1.48 23.06
C LYS A 120 3.65 -2.73 23.76
N SER A 121 2.70 -2.58 24.68
CA SER A 121 2.10 -3.71 25.41
C SER A 121 1.18 -4.56 24.53
N CYS A 122 0.33 -3.92 23.73
CA CYS A 122 -0.60 -4.61 22.85
C CYS A 122 0.11 -5.30 21.68
N GLY A 123 1.23 -4.76 21.22
CA GLY A 123 1.99 -5.31 20.09
C GLY A 123 2.66 -6.67 20.37
N ILE A 124 2.92 -7.02 21.64
CA ILE A 124 3.60 -8.28 22.01
C ILE A 124 2.73 -9.50 21.67
N ASN A 125 1.43 -9.43 21.97
CA ASN A 125 0.49 -10.55 21.78
C ASN A 125 -0.25 -10.51 20.44
N LEU A 126 0.14 -9.59 19.56
CA LEU A 126 -0.55 -9.32 18.31
C LEU A 126 -0.01 -10.24 17.20
N THR A 127 -0.86 -11.05 16.58
CA THR A 127 -0.44 -11.97 15.50
C THR A 127 -0.76 -11.45 14.11
N VAL A 128 -1.67 -10.47 14.01
CA VAL A 128 -2.15 -9.87 12.76
C VAL A 128 -2.21 -8.34 12.89
N CYS A 129 -2.05 -7.65 11.77
CA CYS A 129 -2.21 -6.20 11.74
C CYS A 129 -3.67 -5.78 11.96
N PRO A 130 -3.99 -4.90 12.93
CA PRO A 130 -5.35 -4.44 13.15
C PRO A 130 -5.84 -3.45 12.08
N VAL A 131 -4.97 -3.06 11.14
CA VAL A 131 -5.29 -2.15 10.03
C VAL A 131 -5.62 -2.91 8.76
N CYS A 132 -4.75 -3.84 8.35
CA CYS A 132 -4.86 -4.55 7.07
C CYS A 132 -4.97 -6.08 7.20
N TYR A 133 -5.02 -6.61 8.42
CA TYR A 133 -5.17 -8.04 8.73
C TYR A 133 -4.05 -8.97 8.21
N SER A 134 -2.96 -8.40 7.69
CA SER A 134 -1.76 -9.17 7.32
C SER A 134 -1.10 -9.79 8.56
N THR A 135 -0.53 -10.99 8.41
CA THR A 135 0.22 -11.66 9.49
C THR A 135 1.41 -10.80 9.93
N LYS A 136 1.52 -10.57 11.24
CA LYS A 136 2.63 -9.84 11.85
C LYS A 136 3.82 -10.80 12.04
N ASP A 137 4.87 -10.58 11.28
CA ASP A 137 6.15 -11.25 11.50
C ASP A 137 6.94 -10.52 12.59
N ASN A 138 7.30 -9.27 12.34
CA ASN A 138 8.12 -8.45 13.23
C ASN A 138 7.49 -7.10 13.55
N MET A 139 8.10 -6.35 14.47
CA MET A 139 7.57 -5.06 14.91
C MET A 139 8.69 -4.12 15.36
N ILE A 140 8.60 -2.84 14.99
CA ILE A 140 9.62 -1.82 15.29
C ILE A 140 8.96 -0.64 16.02
N GLU A 141 9.62 -0.14 17.07
CA GLU A 141 9.18 1.05 17.80
C GLU A 141 9.49 2.31 16.99
N ALA A 142 8.46 3.07 16.63
CA ALA A 142 8.58 4.35 15.95
C ALA A 142 8.96 5.43 16.97
N ARG A 143 10.05 6.16 16.68
CA ARG A 143 10.48 7.32 17.47
C ARG A 143 10.12 8.58 16.69
N PHE A 144 9.02 9.23 17.05
CA PHE A 144 8.65 10.51 16.48
C PHE A 144 9.50 11.59 17.14
N GLY A 145 10.57 12.01 16.47
CA GLY A 145 11.37 13.16 16.88
C GLY A 145 10.57 14.46 16.70
N CYS A 146 10.76 15.41 17.61
CA CYS A 146 10.24 16.77 17.55
C CYS A 146 11.21 17.73 16.84
#